data_AF-A0A9D6PJS0-F1
#
_entry.id   AF-A0A9D6PJS0-F1
#
_cell.length_a   1.000
_cell.length_b   1.000
_cell.length_c   1.000
_cell.angle_alpha   90.00
_cell.angle_beta   90.00
_cell.angle_gamma   90.00
#
_symmetry.space_group_name_H-M   'P 1'
#
loop_
_entity.id
_entity.type
_entity.pdbx_description
1 polymer ?
#
loop_
_entity_poly.entity_id
_entity_poly.type
_entity_poly.pdbx_seq_one_letter_code
_entity_poly.pdbx_strand_id
1 'polypeptide(L)'
;MNLQFYGAAGQVTGSCMVLNTGRGRLMVDCGMFQGQHENDERNYSSLNFSPCDIDWVVLTHAHIDHSGLLPRFVKLGYRGPIYGTPATVDLTPLMLLDSVQIQKYDSDWRTKKNIRRGGPKIDPLYCKDDALATQKLLKPIPYGEWLELNRYVKIRLLEAGHILGSASLQVKVRTAETETVVVFSGDVGNRPVPILRDPAVIEKADVLVLESTYGNRLHDYAVDHRDLLKNILMEAVPKRGKVIIPSFAVGRVQEVLYEINYLVENKILQGMSTFVDSPLATEVSNVYMRHTEAYDKEAQDLVKSGDDPFEFPGLKYL
;
A
#
# COMPACT_ATOMS: atom_id res chain seq x y z
N MET A 1 -10.97 4.89 26.32
CA MET A 1 -10.45 4.62 24.96
C MET A 1 -11.63 4.36 24.04
N ASN A 2 -11.63 4.87 22.82
CA ASN A 2 -12.72 4.70 21.84
C ASN A 2 -12.11 4.53 20.44
N LEU A 3 -12.58 3.54 19.68
CA LEU A 3 -12.17 3.28 18.29
C LEU A 3 -13.34 3.56 17.35
N GLN A 4 -13.10 4.38 16.33
CA GLN A 4 -14.10 4.79 15.34
C GLN A 4 -13.65 4.35 13.95
N PHE A 5 -14.58 3.81 13.16
CA PHE A 5 -14.35 3.40 11.78
C PHE A 5 -15.01 4.41 10.84
N TYR A 6 -14.23 5.04 9.98
CA TYR A 6 -14.71 6.00 8.98
C TYR A 6 -14.70 5.41 7.56
N GLY A 7 -14.04 4.28 7.34
CA GLY A 7 -14.13 3.47 6.14
C GLY A 7 -13.58 2.06 6.33
N ALA A 8 -13.55 1.27 5.25
CA ALA A 8 -13.21 -0.17 5.26
C ALA A 8 -13.97 -1.05 6.29
N ALA A 9 -15.19 -0.63 6.67
CA ALA A 9 -16.09 -1.42 7.53
C ALA A 9 -17.33 -1.83 6.71
N GLY A 10 -17.50 -3.13 6.47
CA GLY A 10 -18.51 -3.65 5.54
C GLY A 10 -18.13 -3.53 4.05
N GLN A 11 -16.86 -3.23 3.77
CA GLN A 11 -16.29 -3.02 2.42
C GLN A 11 -14.77 -3.10 2.47
N VAL A 12 -14.11 -3.18 1.31
CA VAL A 12 -12.64 -3.31 1.21
C VAL A 12 -11.93 -1.96 1.25
N THR A 13 -12.30 -1.02 0.38
CA THR A 13 -11.50 0.20 0.14
C THR A 13 -11.86 1.35 1.08
N GLY A 14 -10.96 2.32 1.17
CA GLY A 14 -11.15 3.56 1.92
C GLY A 14 -10.85 3.38 3.40
N SER A 15 -9.77 2.66 3.73
CA SER A 15 -9.35 2.39 5.10
C SER A 15 -9.12 3.71 5.85
N CYS A 16 -9.86 3.91 6.93
CA CYS A 16 -9.67 5.06 7.81
C CYS A 16 -10.28 4.76 9.18
N MET A 17 -9.45 4.73 10.21
CA MET A 17 -9.84 4.42 11.57
C MET A 17 -9.22 5.45 12.51
N VAL A 18 -9.95 5.85 13.55
CA VAL A 18 -9.43 6.78 14.57
C VAL A 18 -9.52 6.16 15.94
N LEU A 19 -8.36 6.01 16.58
CA LEU A 19 -8.23 5.58 17.97
C LEU A 19 -8.08 6.82 18.86
N ASN A 20 -9.15 7.12 19.61
CA ASN A 20 -9.10 8.09 20.69
C ASN A 20 -8.62 7.41 21.98
N THR A 21 -7.37 7.70 22.34
CA THR A 21 -6.73 7.14 23.54
C THR A 21 -7.14 7.85 24.84
N GLY A 22 -7.80 9.00 24.75
CA GLY A 22 -7.98 9.96 25.86
C GLY A 22 -6.71 10.75 26.19
N ARG A 23 -5.58 10.45 25.55
CA ARG A 23 -4.27 11.13 25.66
C ARG A 23 -3.76 11.63 24.30
N GLY A 24 -4.63 11.61 23.31
CA GLY A 24 -4.39 11.96 21.91
C GLY A 24 -5.18 11.07 20.96
N ARG A 25 -5.35 11.54 19.72
CA ARG A 25 -6.08 10.88 18.65
C ARG A 25 -5.11 10.42 17.55
N LEU A 26 -5.07 9.11 17.37
CA LEU A 26 -4.26 8.45 16.35
C LEU A 26 -5.18 8.03 15.20
N MET A 27 -4.91 8.50 13.98
CA MET A 27 -5.56 8.00 12.77
C MET A 27 -4.70 6.90 12.15
N VAL A 28 -5.33 5.77 11.83
CA VAL A 28 -4.71 4.65 11.11
C VAL A 28 -5.31 4.65 9.72
N ASP A 29 -4.44 4.83 8.73
CA ASP A 29 -4.77 5.00 7.31
C ASP A 29 -5.71 6.18 6.99
N CYS A 30 -5.61 6.67 5.76
CA CYS A 30 -6.49 7.67 5.19
C CYS A 30 -6.68 7.36 3.70
N GLY A 31 -7.44 6.30 3.46
CA GLY A 31 -7.62 5.67 2.17
C GLY A 31 -8.71 6.25 1.30
N MET A 32 -8.52 6.16 -0.02
CA MET A 32 -9.53 6.48 -1.01
C MET A 32 -10.48 5.30 -1.24
N PHE A 33 -11.78 5.59 -1.28
CA PHE A 33 -12.80 4.63 -1.68
C PHE A 33 -12.68 4.39 -3.20
N GLN A 34 -12.60 3.13 -3.63
CA GLN A 34 -12.49 2.76 -5.05
C GLN A 34 -13.68 1.90 -5.51
N GLY A 35 -13.90 1.79 -6.81
CA GLY A 35 -14.92 0.93 -7.41
C GLY A 35 -16.18 1.68 -7.84
N GLN A 36 -17.32 1.38 -7.21
CA GLN A 36 -18.64 1.87 -7.66
C GLN A 36 -18.80 3.39 -7.53
N HIS A 37 -19.72 3.98 -8.30
CA HIS A 37 -19.89 5.44 -8.34
C HIS A 37 -20.25 6.06 -6.98
N GLU A 38 -20.98 5.34 -6.11
CA GLU A 38 -21.30 5.80 -4.75
C GLU A 38 -20.04 6.00 -3.89
N ASN A 39 -18.96 5.26 -4.16
CA ASN A 39 -17.68 5.41 -3.48
C ASN A 39 -16.98 6.72 -3.86
N ASP A 40 -17.25 7.25 -5.07
CA ASP A 40 -16.73 8.55 -5.47
C ASP A 40 -17.26 9.68 -4.57
N GLU A 41 -18.56 9.69 -4.31
CA GLU A 41 -19.20 10.72 -3.48
C GLU A 41 -18.69 10.66 -2.03
N ARG A 42 -18.39 9.45 -1.55
CA ARG A 42 -17.77 9.25 -0.23
C ARG A 42 -16.38 9.85 -0.16
N ASN A 43 -15.59 9.85 -1.22
CA ASN A 43 -14.30 10.54 -1.19
C ASN A 43 -14.44 12.06 -0.95
N TYR A 44 -15.58 12.65 -1.32
CA TYR A 44 -15.87 14.07 -1.04
C TYR A 44 -16.47 14.30 0.36
N SER A 45 -17.20 13.33 0.93
CA SER A 45 -17.95 13.49 2.19
C SER A 45 -17.40 12.70 3.40
N SER A 46 -16.44 11.79 3.22
CA SER A 46 -16.06 10.77 4.23
C SER A 46 -15.31 11.29 5.45
N LEU A 47 -14.60 12.41 5.33
CA LEU A 47 -13.89 13.03 6.45
C LEU A 47 -14.88 13.79 7.35
N ASN A 48 -15.72 13.04 8.07
CA ASN A 48 -16.73 13.56 9.00
C ASN A 48 -16.14 14.00 10.36
N PHE A 49 -14.85 14.31 10.40
CA PHE A 49 -14.15 14.84 11.57
C PHE A 49 -13.13 15.90 11.13
N SER A 50 -12.83 16.81 12.05
CA SER A 50 -11.87 17.88 11.78
C SER A 50 -10.44 17.32 11.72
N PRO A 51 -9.67 17.60 10.65
CA PRO A 51 -8.26 17.22 10.59
C PRO A 51 -7.42 17.80 11.72
N CYS A 52 -7.82 18.94 12.28
CA CYS A 52 -7.14 19.57 13.41
C CYS A 52 -7.30 18.80 14.72
N ASP A 53 -8.23 17.85 14.80
CA ASP A 53 -8.45 17.03 16.00
C ASP A 53 -7.55 15.79 16.05
N ILE A 54 -6.82 15.49 14.97
CA ILE A 54 -5.92 14.34 14.89
C ILE A 54 -4.51 14.80 15.25
N ASP A 55 -3.88 14.10 16.18
CA ASP A 55 -2.51 14.39 16.61
C ASP A 55 -1.49 13.71 15.68
N TRP A 56 -1.73 12.44 15.37
CA TRP A 56 -0.81 11.60 14.60
C TRP A 56 -1.56 10.76 13.57
N VAL A 57 -0.91 10.55 12.42
CA VAL A 57 -1.37 9.60 11.41
C VAL A 57 -0.33 8.49 11.27
N VAL A 58 -0.77 7.25 11.13
CA VAL A 58 0.09 6.13 10.77
C VAL A 58 -0.48 5.46 9.53
N LEU A 59 0.37 5.27 8.53
CA LEU A 59 0.09 4.44 7.36
C LEU A 59 0.58 3.02 7.60
N THR A 60 -0.31 2.06 7.36
CA THR A 60 0.05 0.64 7.32
C THR A 60 0.86 0.32 6.07
N HIS A 61 0.45 0.87 4.90
CA HIS A 61 1.16 0.69 3.64
C HIS A 61 0.75 1.74 2.58
N ALA A 62 1.39 1.71 1.41
CA ALA A 62 1.31 2.78 0.41
C ALA A 62 0.11 2.73 -0.56
N HIS A 63 -0.71 1.66 -0.56
CA HIS A 63 -1.83 1.57 -1.50
C HIS A 63 -2.82 2.75 -1.36
N ILE A 64 -3.45 3.14 -2.47
CA ILE A 64 -4.31 4.33 -2.53
C ILE A 64 -5.57 4.18 -1.67
N ASP A 65 -6.06 2.97 -1.46
CA ASP A 65 -7.16 2.69 -0.55
C ASP A 65 -6.76 2.69 0.93
N HIS A 66 -5.49 3.00 1.24
CA HIS A 66 -4.97 3.28 2.58
C HIS A 66 -4.31 4.66 2.71
N SER A 67 -3.80 5.26 1.62
CA SER A 67 -3.07 6.54 1.64
C SER A 67 -3.73 7.66 0.82
N GLY A 68 -4.66 7.32 -0.07
CA GLY A 68 -5.09 8.18 -1.17
C GLY A 68 -5.91 9.41 -0.78
N LEU A 69 -6.44 9.51 0.45
CA LEU A 69 -7.11 10.72 0.94
C LEU A 69 -6.19 11.63 1.78
N LEU A 70 -4.95 11.23 2.04
CA LEU A 70 -4.00 12.07 2.79
C LEU A 70 -3.84 13.48 2.22
N PRO A 71 -3.71 13.70 0.89
CA PRO A 71 -3.58 15.06 0.37
C PRO A 71 -4.82 15.91 0.60
N ARG A 72 -6.01 15.32 0.50
CA ARG A 72 -7.25 16.00 0.87
C ARG A 72 -7.27 16.33 2.36
N PHE A 73 -6.88 15.39 3.21
CA PHE A 73 -6.82 15.58 4.67
C PHE A 73 -5.86 16.71 5.08
N VAL A 74 -4.68 16.77 4.45
CA VAL A 74 -3.69 17.85 4.63
C VAL A 74 -4.23 19.19 4.12
N LYS A 75 -4.84 19.21 2.93
CA LYS A 75 -5.49 20.41 2.37
C LYS A 75 -6.57 20.97 3.30
N LEU A 76 -7.33 20.10 3.95
CA LEU A 76 -8.40 20.47 4.89
C LEU A 76 -7.91 20.96 6.26
N GLY A 77 -6.61 20.84 6.58
CA GLY A 77 -6.04 21.48 7.76
C GLY A 77 -5.03 20.66 8.55
N TYR A 78 -4.82 19.37 8.23
CA TYR A 78 -3.84 18.58 8.98
C TYR A 78 -2.41 19.09 8.79
N ARG A 79 -1.64 19.17 9.88
CA ARG A 79 -0.25 19.64 9.89
C ARG A 79 0.70 18.75 10.71
N GLY A 80 0.19 17.69 11.32
CA GLY A 80 0.98 16.78 12.14
C GLY A 80 1.81 15.78 11.30
N PRO A 81 2.57 14.89 11.97
CA PRO A 81 3.39 13.88 11.32
C PRO A 81 2.55 12.68 10.81
N ILE A 82 2.92 12.19 9.64
CA ILE A 82 2.37 10.96 9.04
C ILE A 82 3.46 9.90 9.08
N TYR A 83 3.32 8.90 9.95
CA TYR A 83 4.31 7.86 10.13
C TYR A 83 4.08 6.67 9.22
N GLY A 84 5.15 6.03 8.79
CA GLY A 84 5.13 4.77 8.03
C GLY A 84 6.51 4.12 8.04
N THR A 85 6.64 2.94 7.48
CA THR A 85 7.97 2.32 7.28
C THR A 85 8.80 3.13 6.28
N PRO A 86 10.13 2.99 6.24
CA PRO A 86 10.97 3.68 5.25
C PRO A 86 10.47 3.47 3.81
N ALA A 87 10.20 2.23 3.42
CA ALA A 87 9.68 1.92 2.09
C ALA A 87 8.27 2.49 1.84
N THR A 88 7.36 2.46 2.83
CA THR A 88 6.03 3.10 2.68
C THR A 88 6.15 4.61 2.49
N VAL A 89 7.10 5.26 3.18
CA VAL A 89 7.36 6.70 3.02
C VAL A 89 7.89 7.03 1.63
N ASP A 90 8.71 6.16 1.03
CA ASP A 90 9.23 6.33 -0.33
C ASP A 90 8.19 6.03 -1.42
N LEU A 91 7.33 5.02 -1.21
CA LEU A 91 6.28 4.62 -2.15
C LEU A 91 5.10 5.58 -2.17
N THR A 92 4.70 6.12 -1.01
CA THR A 92 3.48 6.94 -0.89
C THR A 92 3.47 8.15 -1.83
N PRO A 93 4.53 8.97 -1.94
CA PRO A 93 4.55 10.11 -2.87
C PRO A 93 4.35 9.71 -4.34
N LEU A 94 4.93 8.58 -4.77
CA LEU A 94 4.75 8.08 -6.14
C LEU A 94 3.28 7.74 -6.40
N MET A 95 2.65 7.00 -5.48
CA MET A 95 1.23 6.64 -5.56
C MET A 95 0.33 7.88 -5.59
N LEU A 96 0.59 8.85 -4.71
CA LEU A 96 -0.22 10.07 -4.62
C LEU A 96 -0.10 10.92 -5.89
N LEU A 97 1.09 11.05 -6.47
CA LEU A 97 1.34 11.82 -7.68
C LEU A 97 0.69 11.18 -8.91
N ASP A 98 0.72 9.85 -9.02
CA ASP A 98 0.02 9.11 -10.07
C ASP A 98 -1.50 9.30 -9.94
N SER A 99 -2.03 9.17 -8.71
CA SER A 99 -3.44 9.41 -8.41
C SER A 99 -3.91 10.82 -8.78
N VAL A 100 -3.06 11.85 -8.68
CA VAL A 100 -3.40 13.22 -9.15
C VAL A 100 -3.72 13.22 -10.64
N GLN A 101 -2.97 12.48 -11.46
CA GLN A 101 -3.19 12.43 -12.90
C GLN A 101 -4.52 11.76 -13.24
N ILE A 102 -4.78 10.61 -12.60
CA ILE A 102 -6.03 9.85 -12.75
C ILE A 102 -7.22 10.71 -12.33
N GLN A 103 -7.16 11.34 -11.16
CA GLN A 103 -8.24 12.20 -10.67
C GLN A 103 -8.47 13.41 -11.56
N LYS A 104 -7.43 14.02 -12.11
CA LYS A 104 -7.58 15.13 -13.04
C LYS A 104 -8.33 14.69 -14.30
N TYR A 105 -7.97 13.54 -14.86
CA TYR A 105 -8.65 12.97 -16.02
C TYR A 105 -10.14 12.70 -15.73
N ASP A 106 -10.42 12.06 -14.60
CA ASP A 106 -11.80 11.76 -14.18
C ASP A 106 -12.62 13.02 -13.94
N SER A 107 -12.02 14.03 -13.29
CA SER A 107 -12.65 15.32 -13.02
C SER A 107 -12.98 16.07 -14.31
N ASP A 108 -12.06 16.07 -15.29
CA ASP A 108 -12.26 16.69 -16.61
C ASP A 108 -13.37 15.97 -17.41
N TRP A 109 -13.39 14.65 -17.37
CA TRP A 109 -14.43 13.84 -18.01
C TRP A 109 -15.81 14.09 -17.38
N ARG A 110 -15.89 14.08 -16.05
CA ARG A 110 -17.13 14.36 -15.30
C ARG A 110 -17.61 15.80 -15.55
N THR A 111 -16.70 16.76 -15.57
CA THR A 111 -17.00 18.17 -15.89
C THR A 111 -17.62 18.31 -17.27
N LYS A 112 -17.05 17.68 -18.31
CA LYS A 112 -17.63 17.70 -19.67
C LYS A 112 -19.06 17.16 -19.69
N LYS A 113 -19.33 16.09 -18.94
CA LYS A 113 -20.68 15.50 -18.82
C LYS A 113 -21.64 16.39 -18.03
N ASN A 114 -21.17 17.04 -16.96
CA ASN A 114 -22.00 17.88 -16.09
C ASN A 114 -22.38 19.21 -16.76
N ILE A 115 -21.43 19.86 -17.44
CA ILE A 115 -21.67 21.09 -18.21
C ILE A 115 -22.72 20.87 -19.30
N ARG A 116 -22.68 19.71 -19.99
CA ARG A 116 -23.72 19.33 -20.98
C ARG A 116 -25.13 19.23 -20.39
N ARG A 117 -25.24 19.05 -19.07
CA ARG A 117 -26.50 18.97 -18.32
C ARG A 117 -26.82 20.29 -17.58
N GLY A 118 -26.06 21.36 -17.82
CA GLY A 118 -26.22 22.65 -17.14
C GLY A 118 -25.65 22.69 -15.71
N GLY A 119 -24.91 21.67 -15.28
CA GLY A 119 -24.30 21.59 -13.96
C GLY A 119 -22.92 22.25 -13.85
N PRO A 120 -22.41 22.45 -12.63
CA PRO A 120 -21.12 23.09 -12.39
C PRO A 120 -19.91 22.21 -12.77
N LYS A 121 -18.73 22.81 -12.84
CA LYS A 121 -17.46 22.10 -12.92
C LYS A 121 -17.25 21.24 -11.68
N ILE A 122 -16.69 20.05 -11.88
CA ILE A 122 -16.23 19.18 -10.79
C ILE A 122 -14.72 19.33 -10.71
N ASP A 123 -14.21 19.65 -9.53
CA ASP A 123 -12.77 19.71 -9.25
C ASP A 123 -12.27 18.40 -8.64
N PRO A 124 -10.99 18.04 -8.88
CA PRO A 124 -10.40 16.84 -8.28
C PRO A 124 -10.31 17.01 -6.75
N LEU A 125 -10.18 15.89 -6.02
CA LEU A 125 -10.14 15.92 -4.55
C LEU A 125 -8.93 16.72 -4.05
N TYR A 126 -7.82 16.62 -4.77
CA TYR A 126 -6.57 17.32 -4.49
C TYR A 126 -5.73 17.48 -5.77
N CYS A 127 -4.72 18.35 -5.73
CA CYS A 127 -3.79 18.58 -6.84
C CYS A 127 -2.36 18.14 -6.50
N LYS A 128 -1.43 18.35 -7.44
CA LYS A 128 -0.01 18.01 -7.27
C LYS A 128 0.61 18.69 -6.03
N ASP A 129 0.28 19.95 -5.80
CA ASP A 129 0.83 20.71 -4.67
C ASP A 129 0.36 20.16 -3.33
N ASP A 130 -0.89 19.68 -3.25
CA ASP A 130 -1.42 19.02 -2.06
C ASP A 130 -0.68 17.69 -1.78
N ALA A 131 -0.37 16.91 -2.83
CA ALA A 131 0.41 15.68 -2.70
C ALA A 131 1.86 15.96 -2.23
N LEU A 132 2.50 16.99 -2.79
CA LEU A 132 3.84 17.42 -2.37
C LEU A 132 3.85 18.00 -0.95
N ALA A 133 2.78 18.69 -0.54
CA ALA A 133 2.63 19.14 0.84
C ALA A 133 2.51 17.96 1.82
N THR A 134 1.80 16.90 1.42
CA THR A 134 1.66 15.66 2.20
C THR A 134 3.00 14.96 2.38
N GLN A 135 3.81 14.88 1.32
CA GLN A 135 5.15 14.26 1.37
C GLN A 135 6.03 14.87 2.46
N LYS A 136 5.94 16.18 2.71
CA LYS A 136 6.75 16.87 3.75
C LYS A 136 6.40 16.43 5.18
N LEU A 137 5.21 15.89 5.38
CA LEU A 137 4.72 15.41 6.68
C LEU A 137 5.07 13.94 6.93
N LEU A 138 5.51 13.20 5.91
CA LEU A 138 5.90 11.80 6.06
C LEU A 138 7.15 11.64 6.93
N LYS A 139 7.11 10.67 7.85
CA LYS A 139 8.18 10.36 8.80
C LYS A 139 8.42 8.84 8.86
N PRO A 140 9.63 8.35 8.49
CA PRO A 140 9.91 6.93 8.53
C PRO A 140 10.12 6.43 9.97
N ILE A 141 9.66 5.21 10.25
CA ILE A 141 9.93 4.45 11.47
C ILE A 141 10.37 3.04 11.06
N PRO A 142 11.56 2.57 11.46
CA PRO A 142 11.99 1.19 11.18
C PRO A 142 11.05 0.14 11.80
N TYR A 143 11.01 -1.05 11.21
CA TYR A 143 10.30 -2.18 11.78
C TYR A 143 10.84 -2.54 13.17
N GLY A 144 9.94 -2.97 14.06
CA GLY A 144 10.30 -3.50 15.38
C GLY A 144 10.62 -2.44 16.44
N GLU A 145 10.85 -1.19 16.06
CA GLU A 145 11.17 -0.09 16.97
C GLU A 145 9.91 0.53 17.60
N TRP A 146 9.99 0.83 18.90
CA TRP A 146 8.94 1.59 19.59
C TRP A 146 9.20 3.09 19.45
N LEU A 147 8.28 3.82 18.83
CA LEU A 147 8.26 5.27 18.83
C LEU A 147 7.32 5.77 19.95
N GLU A 148 7.84 6.60 20.84
CA GLU A 148 7.02 7.32 21.82
C GLU A 148 6.38 8.55 21.17
N LEU A 149 5.05 8.51 20.99
CA LEU A 149 4.29 9.67 20.49
C LEU A 149 4.09 10.71 21.60
N ASN A 150 3.90 10.23 22.84
CA ASN A 150 3.97 11.00 24.06
C ASN A 150 4.21 10.06 25.27
N ARG A 151 4.19 10.60 26.51
CA ARG A 151 4.38 9.82 27.75
C ARG A 151 3.38 8.68 27.99
N TYR A 152 2.29 8.60 27.22
CA TYR A 152 1.21 7.63 27.38
C TYR A 152 1.03 6.72 26.17
N VAL A 153 1.39 7.18 24.97
CA VAL A 153 1.11 6.48 23.71
C VAL A 153 2.42 6.21 22.99
N LYS A 154 2.64 4.94 22.63
CA LYS A 154 3.77 4.49 21.81
C LYS A 154 3.29 3.54 20.73
N ILE A 155 3.94 3.62 19.58
CA ILE A 155 3.60 2.82 18.40
C ILE A 155 4.79 2.01 17.94
N ARG A 156 4.52 0.89 17.26
CA ARG A 156 5.52 0.05 16.61
C ARG A 156 4.94 -0.53 15.33
N LEU A 157 5.74 -0.54 14.27
CA LEU A 157 5.41 -1.18 13.00
C LEU A 157 6.06 -2.57 12.96
N LEU A 158 5.29 -3.58 12.56
CA LEU A 158 5.74 -4.96 12.39
C LEU A 158 5.43 -5.41 10.97
N GLU A 159 6.27 -6.27 10.40
CA GLU A 159 6.08 -6.78 9.03
C GLU A 159 4.68 -7.34 8.81
N ALA A 160 4.02 -6.92 7.74
CA ALA A 160 2.73 -7.46 7.31
C ALA A 160 2.82 -8.35 6.07
N GLY A 161 3.94 -8.30 5.31
CA GLY A 161 4.21 -9.18 4.18
C GLY A 161 3.29 -8.98 2.96
N HIS A 162 2.51 -7.90 2.89
CA HIS A 162 1.54 -7.63 1.82
C HIS A 162 2.18 -6.97 0.59
N ILE A 163 2.84 -5.84 0.81
CA ILE A 163 3.69 -5.16 -0.16
C ILE A 163 4.98 -4.70 0.53
N LEU A 164 5.99 -4.30 -0.22
CA LEU A 164 7.20 -3.71 0.34
C LEU A 164 6.87 -2.57 1.31
N GLY A 165 7.34 -2.68 2.54
CA GLY A 165 7.08 -1.67 3.57
C GLY A 165 5.73 -1.79 4.27
N SER A 166 4.89 -2.77 3.92
CA SER A 166 3.61 -2.98 4.61
C SER A 166 3.80 -3.37 6.07
N ALA A 167 2.93 -2.87 6.94
CA ALA A 167 3.07 -3.06 8.37
C ALA A 167 1.75 -3.24 9.12
N SER A 168 1.76 -4.17 10.06
CA SER A 168 0.83 -4.19 11.18
C SER A 168 1.27 -3.20 12.24
N LEU A 169 0.34 -2.36 12.69
CA LEU A 169 0.57 -1.33 13.68
C LEU A 169 0.20 -1.86 15.07
N GLN A 170 1.16 -1.82 15.98
CA GLN A 170 0.94 -1.99 17.42
C GLN A 170 0.89 -0.64 18.12
N VAL A 171 -0.16 -0.40 18.89
CA VAL A 171 -0.34 0.80 19.72
C VAL A 171 -0.41 0.38 21.18
N LYS A 172 0.52 0.88 21.98
CA LYS A 172 0.50 0.73 23.44
C LYS A 172 0.00 2.03 24.07
N VAL A 173 -1.11 1.92 24.80
CA VAL A 173 -1.72 3.03 25.53
C VAL A 173 -1.61 2.75 27.02
N ARG A 174 -0.86 3.60 27.72
CA ARG A 174 -0.64 3.53 29.16
C ARG A 174 -1.54 4.51 29.90
N THR A 175 -2.26 3.99 30.89
CA THR A 175 -2.96 4.77 31.92
C THR A 175 -2.22 4.67 33.26
N ALA A 176 -2.74 5.28 34.32
CA ALA A 176 -2.11 5.20 35.65
C ALA A 176 -2.08 3.77 36.22
N GLU A 177 -3.01 2.91 35.77
CA GLU A 177 -3.25 1.59 36.37
C GLU A 177 -3.06 0.45 35.37
N THR A 178 -3.16 0.70 34.07
CA THR A 178 -3.17 -0.34 33.03
C THR A 178 -2.41 0.05 31.76
N GLU A 179 -1.89 -0.94 31.04
CA GLU A 179 -1.36 -0.80 29.68
C GLU A 179 -2.21 -1.67 28.75
N THR A 180 -2.80 -1.05 27.72
CA THR A 180 -3.62 -1.72 26.71
C THR A 180 -2.87 -1.72 25.37
N VAL A 181 -2.88 -2.87 24.71
CA VAL A 181 -2.28 -3.08 23.38
C VAL A 181 -3.39 -3.23 22.35
N VAL A 182 -3.45 -2.27 21.42
CA VAL A 182 -4.33 -2.33 20.25
C VAL A 182 -3.47 -2.64 19.02
N VAL A 183 -3.91 -3.57 18.20
CA VAL A 183 -3.25 -3.97 16.96
C VAL A 183 -4.16 -3.68 15.78
N PHE A 184 -3.62 -3.03 14.76
CA PHE A 184 -4.23 -2.93 13.44
C PHE A 184 -3.38 -3.74 12.48
N SER A 185 -3.98 -4.73 11.81
CA SER A 185 -3.23 -5.60 10.92
C SER A 185 -2.70 -4.86 9.69
N GLY A 186 -3.42 -3.84 9.21
CA GLY A 186 -3.32 -3.43 7.81
C GLY A 186 -3.80 -4.57 6.91
N ASP A 187 -3.36 -4.56 5.67
CA ASP A 187 -3.47 -5.73 4.79
C ASP A 187 -2.34 -6.71 5.12
N VAL A 188 -2.68 -7.99 5.22
CA VAL A 188 -1.74 -9.04 5.61
C VAL A 188 -1.46 -9.94 4.42
N GLY A 189 -0.17 -10.09 4.10
CA GLY A 189 0.27 -10.92 2.99
C GLY A 189 0.01 -12.41 3.21
N ASN A 190 -0.23 -13.10 2.10
CA ASN A 190 -0.30 -14.56 2.07
C ASN A 190 1.09 -15.17 2.14
N ARG A 191 1.25 -16.30 2.84
CA ARG A 191 2.57 -16.93 2.98
C ARG A 191 2.76 -18.08 2.00
N PRO A 192 3.91 -18.18 1.31
CA PRO A 192 4.92 -17.12 1.10
C PRO A 192 4.51 -16.15 -0.02
N VAL A 193 4.92 -14.87 0.07
CA VAL A 193 4.96 -13.95 -1.08
C VAL A 193 6.41 -13.87 -1.55
N PRO A 194 6.71 -13.97 -2.87
CA PRO A 194 8.07 -13.75 -3.36
C PRO A 194 8.61 -12.38 -2.93
N ILE A 195 9.92 -12.30 -2.67
CA ILE A 195 10.66 -11.08 -2.27
C ILE A 195 10.41 -10.67 -0.81
N LEU A 196 9.19 -10.78 -0.31
CA LEU A 196 8.77 -10.18 0.96
C LEU A 196 8.91 -11.14 2.13
N ARG A 197 9.26 -10.60 3.30
CA ARG A 197 9.23 -11.36 4.55
C ARG A 197 7.80 -11.77 4.89
N ASP A 198 7.68 -12.93 5.53
CA ASP A 198 6.42 -13.35 6.12
C ASP A 198 5.94 -12.34 7.19
N PRO A 199 4.62 -12.15 7.34
CA PRO A 199 4.07 -11.32 8.40
C PRO A 199 4.62 -11.69 9.78
N ALA A 200 5.02 -10.70 10.57
CA ALA A 200 5.59 -10.91 11.88
C ALA A 200 4.57 -11.51 12.86
N VAL A 201 5.04 -12.33 13.79
CA VAL A 201 4.19 -12.88 14.86
C VAL A 201 3.89 -11.80 15.90
N ILE A 202 2.60 -11.59 16.18
CA ILE A 202 2.13 -10.65 17.20
C ILE A 202 1.84 -11.43 18.49
N GLU A 203 2.73 -11.29 19.48
CA GLU A 203 2.66 -12.05 20.73
C GLU A 203 1.49 -11.65 21.66
N LYS A 204 1.06 -10.39 21.61
CA LYS A 204 -0.01 -9.87 22.45
C LYS A 204 -0.83 -8.79 21.76
N ALA A 205 -2.14 -8.91 21.86
CA ALA A 205 -3.12 -7.88 21.56
C ALA A 205 -4.26 -7.98 22.58
N ASP A 206 -4.63 -6.87 23.22
CA ASP A 206 -5.87 -6.79 24.01
C ASP A 206 -7.06 -6.47 23.10
N VAL A 207 -6.81 -5.75 22.00
CA VAL A 207 -7.75 -5.52 20.89
C VAL A 207 -7.02 -5.76 19.57
N LEU A 208 -7.59 -6.59 18.70
CA LEU A 208 -7.08 -6.84 17.35
C LEU A 208 -8.11 -6.38 16.32
N VAL A 209 -7.71 -5.44 15.47
CA VAL A 209 -8.44 -5.02 14.27
C VAL A 209 -7.76 -5.70 13.10
N LEU A 210 -8.46 -6.69 12.54
CA LEU A 210 -7.95 -7.55 11.47
C LEU A 210 -8.71 -7.25 10.18
N GLU A 211 -7.99 -7.19 9.06
CA GLU A 211 -8.61 -7.17 7.73
C GLU A 211 -9.40 -8.46 7.45
N SER A 212 -10.25 -8.44 6.43
CA SER A 212 -11.10 -9.59 6.12
C SER A 212 -11.33 -9.76 4.62
N THR A 213 -10.36 -9.37 3.77
CA THR A 213 -10.50 -9.35 2.31
C THR A 213 -10.89 -10.72 1.76
N TYR A 214 -10.28 -11.78 2.29
CA TYR A 214 -10.55 -13.18 1.93
C TYR A 214 -11.19 -13.97 3.08
N GLY A 215 -11.88 -13.31 4.02
CA GLY A 215 -12.45 -13.95 5.21
C GLY A 215 -13.48 -15.07 4.94
N ASN A 216 -13.92 -15.24 3.69
CA ASN A 216 -14.85 -16.28 3.25
C ASN A 216 -14.22 -17.40 2.41
N ARG A 217 -12.89 -17.44 2.26
CA ARG A 217 -12.18 -18.42 1.42
C ARG A 217 -10.91 -18.91 2.10
N LEU A 218 -10.51 -20.14 1.78
CA LEU A 218 -9.19 -20.67 2.13
C LEU A 218 -8.25 -20.55 0.92
N HIS A 219 -7.00 -20.21 1.17
CA HIS A 219 -5.96 -20.25 0.15
C HIS A 219 -5.45 -21.68 -0.03
N ASP A 220 -5.24 -22.08 -1.29
CA ASP A 220 -4.64 -23.37 -1.61
C ASP A 220 -3.12 -23.23 -1.63
N TYR A 221 -2.49 -23.55 -0.50
CA TYR A 221 -1.04 -23.51 -0.33
C TYR A 221 -0.29 -24.65 -1.03
N ALA A 222 -1.01 -25.60 -1.66
CA ALA A 222 -0.37 -26.68 -2.43
C ALA A 222 0.01 -26.25 -3.85
N VAL A 223 -0.51 -25.10 -4.33
CA VAL A 223 -0.22 -24.60 -5.68
C VAL A 223 1.11 -23.85 -5.68
N ASP A 224 2.08 -24.37 -6.42
CA ASP A 224 3.29 -23.63 -6.76
C ASP A 224 2.95 -22.59 -7.85
N HIS A 225 2.88 -21.32 -7.43
CA HIS A 225 2.57 -20.20 -8.32
C HIS A 225 3.64 -19.96 -9.39
N ARG A 226 4.92 -20.25 -9.10
CA ARG A 226 6.02 -20.18 -10.07
C ARG A 226 5.82 -21.20 -11.17
N ASP A 227 5.46 -22.42 -10.80
CA ASP A 227 5.19 -23.49 -11.76
C ASP A 227 3.96 -23.20 -12.62
N LEU A 228 2.90 -22.62 -12.04
CA LEU A 228 1.74 -22.18 -12.81
C LEU A 228 2.10 -21.11 -13.84
N LEU A 229 2.83 -20.07 -13.42
CA LEU A 229 3.29 -19.00 -14.30
C LEU A 229 4.19 -19.56 -15.42
N LYS A 230 5.15 -20.40 -15.06
CA LYS A 230 6.03 -21.11 -16.00
C LYS A 230 5.22 -21.84 -17.06
N ASN A 231 4.22 -22.63 -16.68
CA ASN A 231 3.42 -23.40 -17.61
C ASN A 231 2.65 -22.50 -18.60
N ILE A 232 2.06 -21.40 -18.12
CA ILE A 232 1.36 -20.42 -18.96
C ILE A 232 2.33 -19.79 -19.99
N LEU A 233 3.51 -19.34 -19.54
CA LEU A 233 4.50 -18.70 -20.40
C LEU A 233 5.03 -19.69 -21.44
N MET A 234 5.38 -20.91 -21.02
CA MET A 234 5.91 -21.96 -21.89
C MET A 234 4.90 -22.44 -22.94
N GLU A 235 3.60 -22.43 -22.63
CA GLU A 235 2.55 -22.74 -23.62
C GLU A 235 2.48 -21.67 -24.73
N ALA A 236 2.73 -20.41 -24.38
CA ALA A 236 2.65 -19.29 -25.33
C ALA A 236 3.85 -19.22 -26.27
N VAL A 237 5.06 -19.61 -25.83
CA VAL A 237 6.31 -19.54 -26.61
C VAL A 237 6.21 -20.21 -28.00
N PRO A 238 5.89 -21.52 -28.13
CA PRO A 238 5.86 -22.18 -29.44
C PRO A 238 4.76 -21.65 -30.36
N LYS A 239 3.71 -21.05 -29.78
CA LYS A 239 2.59 -20.44 -30.51
C LYS A 239 2.88 -19.02 -30.97
N ARG A 240 4.03 -18.43 -30.57
CA ARG A 240 4.31 -16.98 -30.69
C ARG A 240 3.17 -16.14 -30.10
N GLY A 241 2.57 -16.65 -29.03
CA GLY A 241 1.47 -16.00 -28.32
C GLY A 241 1.94 -14.81 -27.50
N LYS A 242 1.01 -13.91 -27.17
CA LYS A 242 1.22 -12.82 -26.23
C LYS A 242 0.52 -13.15 -24.92
N VAL A 243 1.21 -12.98 -23.80
CA VAL A 243 0.63 -13.08 -22.46
C VAL A 243 0.48 -11.67 -21.91
N ILE A 244 -0.76 -11.27 -21.58
CA ILE A 244 -1.08 -9.95 -21.04
C ILE A 244 -1.46 -10.13 -19.57
N ILE A 245 -0.72 -9.48 -18.67
CA ILE A 245 -0.94 -9.59 -17.21
C ILE A 245 -1.32 -8.20 -16.69
N PRO A 246 -2.62 -7.93 -16.46
CA PRO A 246 -3.03 -6.69 -15.80
C PRO A 246 -2.65 -6.75 -14.32
N SER A 247 -1.79 -5.82 -13.89
CA SER A 247 -1.23 -5.82 -12.53
C SER A 247 -1.19 -4.42 -11.95
N PHE A 248 -1.31 -4.32 -10.63
CA PHE A 248 -1.00 -3.09 -9.90
C PHE A 248 0.50 -2.79 -10.00
N ALA A 249 0.83 -1.50 -10.20
CA ALA A 249 2.21 -1.04 -10.36
C ALA A 249 3.08 -1.25 -9.11
N VAL A 250 2.45 -1.38 -7.92
CA VAL A 250 3.09 -1.72 -6.65
C VAL A 250 2.67 -3.11 -6.21
N GLY A 251 3.65 -3.94 -5.86
CA GLY A 251 3.45 -5.32 -5.40
C GLY A 251 3.46 -6.30 -6.57
N ARG A 252 2.31 -6.45 -7.24
CA ARG A 252 2.11 -7.58 -8.18
C ARG A 252 3.05 -7.56 -9.39
N VAL A 253 3.37 -6.39 -9.94
CA VAL A 253 4.35 -6.30 -11.04
C VAL A 253 5.71 -6.84 -10.58
N GLN A 254 6.17 -6.42 -9.39
CA GLN A 254 7.47 -6.81 -8.87
C GLN A 254 7.55 -8.32 -8.57
N GLU A 255 6.50 -8.90 -7.98
CA GLU A 255 6.40 -10.35 -7.78
C GLU A 255 6.49 -11.12 -9.10
N VAL A 256 5.74 -10.70 -10.13
CA VAL A 256 5.75 -11.37 -11.44
C VAL A 256 7.11 -11.23 -12.13
N LEU A 257 7.74 -10.06 -12.04
CA LEU A 257 9.08 -9.84 -12.60
C LEU A 257 10.13 -10.70 -11.91
N TYR A 258 10.09 -10.83 -10.58
CA TYR A 258 10.98 -11.71 -9.82
C TYR A 258 10.87 -13.17 -10.27
N GLU A 259 9.64 -13.64 -10.47
CA GLU A 259 9.38 -15.00 -10.94
C GLU A 259 9.85 -15.21 -12.39
N ILE A 260 9.64 -14.24 -13.27
CA ILE A 260 10.16 -14.30 -14.64
C ILE A 260 11.70 -14.25 -14.66
N ASN A 261 12.31 -13.41 -13.82
CA ASN A 261 13.77 -13.34 -13.67
C ASN A 261 14.35 -14.72 -13.36
N TYR A 262 13.80 -15.39 -12.35
CA TYR A 262 14.19 -16.75 -11.98
C TYR A 262 14.12 -17.71 -13.17
N LEU A 263 13.04 -17.67 -13.96
CA LEU A 263 12.88 -18.55 -15.12
C LEU A 263 13.88 -18.24 -16.24
N VAL A 264 14.21 -16.96 -16.47
CA VAL A 264 15.16 -16.53 -17.51
C VAL A 264 16.59 -16.86 -17.12
N GLU A 265 17.01 -16.51 -15.90
CA GLU A 265 18.38 -16.73 -15.41
C GLU A 265 18.71 -18.22 -15.29
N ASN A 266 17.74 -19.05 -14.91
CA ASN A 266 17.87 -20.51 -14.89
C ASN A 266 17.69 -21.16 -16.29
N LYS A 267 17.57 -20.37 -17.36
CA LYS A 267 17.43 -20.82 -18.75
C LYS A 267 16.20 -21.70 -18.99
N ILE A 268 15.18 -21.63 -18.13
CA ILE A 268 13.92 -22.36 -18.23
C ILE A 268 13.02 -21.67 -19.27
N LEU A 269 12.93 -20.34 -19.23
CA LEU A 269 12.23 -19.53 -20.21
C LEU A 269 13.24 -18.87 -21.16
N GLN A 270 13.14 -19.16 -22.46
CA GLN A 270 13.99 -18.59 -23.49
C GLN A 270 13.17 -18.09 -24.67
N GLY A 271 13.63 -17.03 -25.32
CA GLY A 271 13.04 -16.53 -26.56
C GLY A 271 11.72 -15.74 -26.38
N MET A 272 11.42 -15.28 -25.18
CA MET A 272 10.29 -14.40 -24.87
C MET A 272 10.80 -13.05 -24.36
N SER A 273 10.23 -11.95 -24.87
CA SER A 273 10.51 -10.60 -24.36
C SER A 273 9.43 -10.18 -23.37
N THR A 274 9.84 -9.51 -22.30
CA THR A 274 8.96 -9.01 -21.24
C THR A 274 8.92 -7.49 -21.31
N PHE A 275 7.71 -6.93 -21.29
CA PHE A 275 7.50 -5.47 -21.37
C PHE A 275 6.72 -5.00 -20.15
N VAL A 276 7.20 -3.94 -19.50
CA VAL A 276 6.50 -3.26 -18.41
C VAL A 276 6.06 -1.89 -18.94
N ASP A 277 4.76 -1.74 -19.16
CA ASP A 277 4.14 -0.53 -19.71
C ASP A 277 3.54 0.33 -18.58
N SER A 278 4.40 0.84 -17.70
CA SER A 278 4.01 1.72 -16.60
C SER A 278 5.20 2.48 -16.05
N PRO A 279 5.26 3.82 -16.26
CA PRO A 279 6.28 4.65 -15.63
C PRO A 279 6.27 4.55 -14.11
N LEU A 280 5.09 4.38 -13.51
CA LEU A 280 4.96 4.16 -12.07
C LEU A 280 5.61 2.84 -11.65
N ALA A 281 5.39 1.74 -12.39
CA ALA A 281 6.01 0.46 -12.04
C ALA A 281 7.54 0.52 -12.10
N THR A 282 8.10 1.26 -13.06
CA THR A 282 9.55 1.50 -13.15
C THR A 282 10.08 2.22 -11.91
N GLU A 283 9.45 3.33 -11.51
CA GLU A 283 9.85 4.08 -10.31
C GLU A 283 9.68 3.26 -9.03
N VAL A 284 8.65 2.41 -8.98
CA VAL A 284 8.42 1.51 -7.85
C VAL A 284 9.50 0.44 -7.79
N SER A 285 9.90 -0.18 -8.91
CA SER A 285 11.02 -1.13 -8.93
C SER A 285 12.32 -0.51 -8.41
N ASN A 286 12.57 0.78 -8.73
CA ASN A 286 13.71 1.51 -8.16
C ASN A 286 13.60 1.66 -6.63
N VAL A 287 12.40 1.87 -6.08
CA VAL A 287 12.18 1.90 -4.61
C VAL A 287 12.44 0.51 -4.01
N TYR A 288 11.99 -0.55 -4.67
CA TYR A 288 12.28 -1.92 -4.25
C TYR A 288 13.78 -2.15 -4.12
N MET A 289 14.58 -1.72 -5.09
CA MET A 289 16.05 -1.88 -5.03
C MET A 289 16.74 -1.01 -3.96
N ARG A 290 16.12 0.09 -3.53
CA ARG A 290 16.64 0.90 -2.41
C ARG A 290 16.35 0.30 -1.03
N HIS A 291 15.36 -0.58 -0.94
CA HIS A 291 14.85 -1.14 0.33
C HIS A 291 15.04 -2.66 0.45
N THR A 292 16.19 -3.17 0.02
CA THR A 292 16.53 -4.61 0.08
C THR A 292 16.63 -5.12 1.53
N GLU A 293 16.78 -4.23 2.51
CA GLU A 293 16.70 -4.54 3.94
C GLU A 293 15.32 -5.02 4.38
N ALA A 294 14.27 -4.89 3.55
CA ALA A 294 12.93 -5.40 3.82
C ALA A 294 12.65 -6.75 3.14
N TYR A 295 13.57 -7.26 2.32
CA TYR A 295 13.37 -8.52 1.60
C TYR A 295 13.48 -9.74 2.51
N ASP A 296 12.89 -10.85 2.06
CA ASP A 296 13.15 -12.19 2.59
C ASP A 296 14.61 -12.60 2.36
N LYS A 297 15.00 -13.73 2.95
CA LYS A 297 16.38 -14.18 2.89
C LYS A 297 16.80 -14.60 1.47
N GLU A 298 15.92 -15.24 0.70
CA GLU A 298 16.22 -15.73 -0.65
C GLU A 298 16.51 -14.55 -1.59
N ALA A 299 15.63 -13.56 -1.61
CA ALA A 299 15.78 -12.36 -2.42
C ALA A 299 16.96 -11.49 -1.96
N GLN A 300 17.24 -11.41 -0.65
CA GLN A 300 18.45 -10.75 -0.16
C GLN A 300 19.72 -11.43 -0.63
N ASP A 301 19.77 -12.77 -0.61
CA ASP A 301 20.94 -13.53 -1.05
C ASP A 301 21.14 -13.42 -2.57
N LEU A 302 20.04 -13.36 -3.34
CA LEU A 302 20.06 -13.08 -4.78
C LEU A 302 20.70 -11.71 -5.08
N VAL A 303 20.20 -10.63 -4.46
CA VAL A 303 20.74 -9.27 -4.66
C VAL A 303 22.20 -9.16 -4.23
N LYS A 304 22.59 -9.81 -3.11
CA LYS A 304 23.99 -9.85 -2.66
C LYS A 304 24.91 -10.58 -3.63
N SER A 305 24.40 -11.51 -4.44
CA SER A 305 25.17 -12.18 -5.47
C SER A 305 25.43 -11.31 -6.70
N GLY A 306 24.82 -10.12 -6.76
CA GLY A 306 24.93 -9.16 -7.86
C GLY A 306 23.82 -9.28 -8.90
N ASP A 307 22.79 -10.10 -8.65
CA ASP A 307 21.63 -10.24 -9.53
C ASP A 307 20.53 -9.25 -9.12
N ASP A 308 20.04 -8.46 -10.09
CA ASP A 308 18.93 -7.53 -9.90
C ASP A 308 17.65 -8.20 -10.41
N PRO A 309 16.69 -8.55 -9.52
CA PRO A 309 15.47 -9.24 -9.93
C PRO A 309 14.58 -8.44 -10.90
N PHE A 310 14.87 -7.16 -11.09
CA PHE A 310 14.15 -6.25 -11.98
C PHE A 310 14.96 -5.87 -13.22
N GLU A 311 16.11 -6.53 -13.47
CA GLU A 311 16.90 -6.44 -14.69
C GLU A 311 17.31 -7.84 -15.21
N PHE A 312 16.71 -8.29 -16.30
CA PHE A 312 17.07 -9.58 -16.93
C PHE A 312 17.00 -9.55 -18.46
N PRO A 313 17.68 -10.48 -19.16
CA PRO A 313 17.68 -10.54 -20.61
C PRO A 313 16.26 -10.58 -21.20
N GLY A 314 15.94 -9.56 -22.01
CA GLY A 314 14.65 -9.44 -22.68
C GLY A 314 13.59 -8.64 -21.94
N LEU A 315 13.87 -8.15 -20.72
CA LEU A 315 13.02 -7.17 -20.03
C LEU A 315 13.20 -5.76 -20.63
N LYS A 316 12.09 -5.05 -20.82
CA LYS A 316 12.06 -3.66 -21.26
C LYS A 316 10.98 -2.89 -20.52
N TYR A 317 11.35 -1.77 -19.91
CA TYR A 317 10.41 -0.76 -19.43
C TYR A 317 10.08 0.20 -20.59
N LEU A 318 8.79 0.46 -20.81
CA LEU A 318 8.28 1.30 -21.89
C LEU A 318 7.95 2.71 -21.41
#